data_AF-A0AAW0E7C6-F1
#
_entry.id   AF-A0AAW0E7C6-F1
#
_cell.length_a   1.000
_cell.length_b   1.000
_cell.length_c   1.000
_cell.angle_alpha   90.00
_cell.angle_beta   90.00
_cell.angle_gamma   90.00
#
_symmetry.space_group_name_H-M   'P 1'
#
loop_
_entity.id
_entity.type
_entity.pdbx_description
1 polymer ?
#
loop_
_entity_poly.entity_id
_entity_poly.type
_entity_poly.pdbx_seq_one_letter_code
_entity_poly.pdbx_strand_id
1 'polypeptide(L)'
;MPFRHISEDFKVRALWLLDNGYVTEEVSDLLGVSTRSIARWRHNVANYGSVIPPRDPMQGRPRILNALQTDSVLELVEQFPELYLDEIMD
;
A
#
# COMPACT_ATOMS: atom_id res chain seq x y z
N MET A 1 -10.35 -5.60 -14.91
CA MET A 1 -9.31 -6.36 -14.18
C MET A 1 -9.64 -6.31 -12.69
N PRO A 2 -9.73 -7.45 -11.98
CA PRO A 2 -9.99 -7.48 -10.54
C PRO A 2 -8.84 -6.83 -9.77
N PHE A 3 -9.11 -6.36 -8.55
CA PHE A 3 -8.08 -5.82 -7.67
C PHE A 3 -7.08 -6.94 -7.31
N ARG A 4 -5.80 -6.69 -7.58
CA ARG A 4 -4.69 -7.58 -7.22
C ARG A 4 -3.53 -6.74 -6.70
N HIS A 5 -2.88 -7.23 -5.65
CA HIS A 5 -1.62 -6.65 -5.20
C HIS A 5 -0.52 -6.88 -6.25
N ILE A 6 0.20 -5.81 -6.61
CA ILE A 6 1.32 -5.85 -7.56
C ILE A 6 2.57 -5.42 -6.79
N SER A 7 3.57 -6.31 -6.73
CA SER A 7 4.84 -6.05 -6.03
C SER A 7 5.61 -4.89 -6.66
N GLU A 8 6.49 -4.27 -5.88
CA GLU A 8 7.33 -3.16 -6.34
C GLU A 8 8.19 -3.55 -7.55
N ASP A 9 8.90 -4.66 -7.45
CA ASP A 9 9.77 -5.19 -8.52
C ASP A 9 9.02 -5.36 -9.83
N PHE A 10 7.75 -5.77 -9.77
CA PHE A 10 6.93 -5.96 -10.95
C PHE A 10 6.59 -4.64 -11.64
N LYS A 11 6.34 -3.57 -10.86
CA LYS A 11 6.12 -2.21 -11.39
C LYS A 11 7.41 -1.65 -12.00
N VAL A 12 8.55 -1.86 -11.33
CA VAL A 12 9.87 -1.45 -11.82
C VAL A 12 10.18 -2.15 -13.15
N ARG A 13 9.92 -3.46 -13.24
CA ARG A 13 10.11 -4.24 -14.46
C ARG A 13 9.23 -3.75 -15.61
N ALA A 14 7.98 -3.37 -15.32
CA ALA A 14 7.09 -2.78 -16.31
C ALA A 14 7.67 -1.50 -16.92
N LEU A 15 8.19 -0.60 -16.08
CA LEU A 15 8.81 0.64 -16.57
C LEU A 15 10.12 0.37 -17.31
N TRP A 16 10.95 -0.55 -16.82
CA TRP A 16 12.18 -0.97 -17.49
C TRP A 16 11.91 -1.48 -18.91
N LEU A 17 10.85 -2.28 -19.13
CA LEU A 17 10.48 -2.72 -20.48
C LEU A 17 10.17 -1.53 -21.39
N LEU A 18 9.43 -0.54 -20.93
CA LEU A 18 9.14 0.65 -21.74
C LEU A 18 10.40 1.45 -22.08
N ASP A 19 11.31 1.57 -21.12
CA ASP A 19 12.59 2.26 -21.32
C ASP A 19 13.52 1.50 -22.27
N ASN A 20 13.28 0.21 -22.49
CA ASN A 20 13.98 -0.65 -23.46
C ASN A 20 13.23 -0.76 -24.80
N GLY A 21 12.25 0.10 -25.06
CA GLY A 21 11.59 0.22 -26.36
C GLY A 21 10.39 -0.70 -26.58
N TYR A 22 9.92 -1.41 -25.54
CA TYR A 22 8.68 -2.17 -25.63
C TYR A 22 7.45 -1.26 -25.66
N VAL A 23 6.42 -1.67 -26.40
CA VAL A 23 5.18 -0.91 -26.58
C VAL A 23 4.30 -1.05 -25.33
N THR A 24 3.58 0.03 -24.96
CA THR A 24 2.84 0.06 -23.68
C THR A 24 1.70 -0.95 -23.64
N GLU A 25 1.05 -1.17 -24.78
CA GLU A 25 0.00 -2.16 -25.00
C GLU A 25 0.54 -3.58 -24.79
N GLU A 26 1.70 -3.89 -25.38
CA GLU A 26 2.35 -5.21 -25.23
C GLU A 26 2.76 -5.47 -23.77
N VAL A 27 3.32 -4.46 -23.09
CA VAL A 27 3.68 -4.57 -21.67
C VAL A 27 2.44 -4.74 -20.79
N SER A 28 1.37 -4.02 -21.09
CA SER A 28 0.07 -4.14 -20.42
C SER A 28 -0.49 -5.56 -20.52
N ASP A 29 -0.49 -6.13 -21.73
CA ASP A 29 -1.00 -7.46 -22.00
C ASP A 29 -0.10 -8.54 -21.39
N LEU A 30 1.22 -8.44 -21.57
CA LEU A 30 2.21 -9.37 -21.03
C LEU A 30 2.15 -9.46 -19.50
N LEU A 31 2.02 -8.32 -18.83
CA LEU A 31 2.06 -8.24 -17.37
C LEU A 31 0.67 -8.36 -16.73
N GLY A 32 -0.40 -8.33 -17.53
CA GLY A 32 -1.78 -8.37 -17.08
C GLY A 32 -2.15 -7.15 -16.23
N VAL A 33 -1.69 -5.96 -16.60
CA VAL A 33 -1.91 -4.70 -15.87
C VAL A 33 -2.41 -3.64 -16.83
N SER A 34 -3.30 -2.76 -16.38
CA SER A 34 -3.80 -1.69 -17.24
C SER A 34 -2.71 -0.68 -17.60
N THR A 35 -2.76 -0.16 -18.83
CA THR A 35 -1.95 0.99 -19.28
C THR A 35 -2.06 2.19 -18.33
N ARG A 36 -3.21 2.39 -17.71
CA ARG A 36 -3.43 3.42 -16.67
C ARG A 36 -2.58 3.20 -15.41
N SER A 37 -2.37 1.95 -15.01
CA SER A 37 -1.51 1.61 -13.87
C SER A 37 -0.05 1.91 -14.18
N ILE A 38 0.38 1.55 -15.39
CA ILE A 38 1.72 1.86 -15.90
C ILE A 38 1.95 3.38 -15.92
N ALA A 39 1.01 4.15 -16.46
CA ALA A 39 1.08 5.61 -16.49
C ALA A 39 1.22 6.21 -15.07
N ARG A 40 0.46 5.67 -14.10
CA ARG A 40 0.56 6.07 -12.70
C ARG A 40 1.93 5.76 -12.10
N TRP A 41 2.52 4.60 -12.38
CA TRP A 41 3.86 4.28 -11.88
C TRP A 41 4.93 5.19 -12.46
N ARG A 42 4.85 5.50 -13.77
CA ARG A 42 5.74 6.48 -14.41
C ARG A 42 5.60 7.86 -13.78
N HIS A 43 4.37 8.30 -13.51
CA HIS A 43 4.11 9.55 -12.80
C HIS A 43 4.69 9.55 -11.37
N ASN A 44 4.56 8.45 -10.65
CA ASN A 44 5.15 8.32 -9.31
C ASN A 44 6.68 8.42 -9.34
N VAL A 45 7.34 7.75 -10.30
CA VAL A 45 8.80 7.85 -10.46
C VAL A 45 9.21 9.29 -10.77
N ALA A 46 8.48 9.97 -11.65
CA ALA A 46 8.78 11.36 -12.01
C ALA A 46 8.66 12.34 -10.83
N ASN A 47 7.69 12.14 -9.93
CA ASN A 47 7.46 13.05 -8.80
C ASN A 47 8.19 12.66 -7.52
N TYR A 48 8.42 11.36 -7.30
CA TYR A 48 8.84 10.82 -6.01
C TYR A 48 10.09 9.93 -6.09
N GLY A 49 10.59 9.63 -7.29
CA GLY A 49 11.74 8.74 -7.48
C GLY A 49 11.47 7.25 -7.23
N SER A 50 10.22 6.87 -6.92
CA SER A 50 9.79 5.47 -6.74
C SER A 50 8.46 5.21 -7.43
N VAL A 51 8.22 3.96 -7.83
CA VAL A 51 6.92 3.49 -8.33
C VAL A 51 5.86 3.48 -7.22
N ILE A 52 6.28 3.52 -5.95
CA ILE A 52 5.43 3.66 -4.77
C ILE A 52 5.45 5.13 -4.33
N PRO A 53 4.30 5.81 -4.31
CA PRO A 53 4.24 7.18 -3.82
C PRO A 53 4.40 7.19 -2.29
N PRO A 54 4.91 8.28 -1.70
CA PRO A 54 4.87 8.47 -0.26
C PRO A 54 3.42 8.46 0.25
N ARG A 55 3.25 8.16 1.54
CA ARG A 55 1.92 8.22 2.17
C ARG A 55 1.41 9.65 2.13
N ASP A 56 0.11 9.80 1.85
CA ASP A 56 -0.55 11.08 1.89
C ASP A 56 -0.48 11.65 3.33
N PRO A 57 0.08 12.85 3.54
CA PRO A 57 0.15 13.47 4.86
C PRO A 57 -1.23 13.70 5.50
N MET A 58 -2.28 13.79 4.69
CA MET A 58 -3.66 13.91 5.17
C MET A 58 -4.26 12.58 5.61
N GLN A 59 -3.65 11.45 5.23
CA GLN A 59 -4.02 10.14 5.73
C GLN A 59 -3.34 9.90 7.08
N GLY A 60 -4.16 9.68 8.12
CA GLY A 60 -3.65 9.28 9.44
C GLY A 60 -2.83 7.99 9.37
N ARG A 61 -1.98 7.77 10.38
CA ARG A 61 -1.20 6.53 10.50
C ARG A 61 -2.14 5.31 10.49
N PRO A 62 -1.83 4.25 9.71
CA PRO A 62 -2.60 3.01 9.76
C PRO A 62 -2.73 2.50 11.20
N ARG A 63 -3.93 2.07 11.55
CA ARG A 63 -4.20 1.48 12.86
C ARG A 63 -3.52 0.11 12.95
N ILE A 64 -2.82 -0.13 14.06
CA ILE A 64 -2.25 -1.44 14.37
C ILE A 64 -3.38 -2.35 14.88
N LEU A 65 -4.26 -1.81 15.72
CA LEU A 65 -5.42 -2.50 16.26
C LEU A 65 -6.55 -2.52 15.23
N ASN A 66 -7.15 -3.68 15.04
CA ASN A 66 -8.42 -3.80 14.32
C ASN A 66 -9.58 -3.27 15.20
N ALA A 67 -10.79 -3.22 14.64
CA ALA A 67 -11.96 -2.70 15.34
C ALA A 67 -12.26 -3.46 16.65
N LEU A 68 -12.24 -4.80 16.63
CA LEU A 68 -12.50 -5.63 17.80
C LEU A 68 -11.43 -5.42 18.88
N GLN A 69 -10.16 -5.39 18.50
CA GLN A 69 -9.07 -5.13 19.44
C GLN A 69 -9.17 -3.74 20.07
N THR A 70 -9.61 -2.74 19.30
CA THR A 70 -9.80 -1.39 19.82
C THR A 70 -10.93 -1.36 20.85
N ASP A 71 -12.03 -2.05 20.56
CA ASP A 71 -13.20 -2.15 21.43
C ASP A 71 -12.85 -2.86 22.74
N SER A 72 -12.18 -4.03 22.67
CA SER A 72 -11.75 -4.77 23.86
C SER A 72 -10.80 -3.98 24.74
N VAL A 73 -9.86 -3.22 24.15
CA VAL A 73 -8.96 -2.35 24.92
C VAL A 73 -9.73 -1.23 25.62
N LEU A 74 -10.72 -0.63 24.94
CA LEU A 74 -11.58 0.38 25.55
C LEU A 74 -12.39 -0.19 26.72
N GLU A 75 -13.00 -1.36 26.55
CA GLU A 75 -13.75 -2.04 27.60
C GLU A 75 -12.87 -2.38 28.82
N LEU A 76 -11.64 -2.85 28.60
CA LEU A 76 -10.71 -3.16 29.69
C LEU A 76 -10.30 -1.91 30.46
N VAL A 77 -10.01 -0.81 29.77
CA VAL A 77 -9.64 0.47 30.40
C VAL A 77 -10.82 1.07 31.18
N GLU A 78 -12.05 0.89 30.70
CA GLU A 78 -13.25 1.32 31.40
C GLU A 78 -13.56 0.47 32.63
N GLN A 79 -13.37 -0.85 32.57
CA GLN A 79 -13.67 -1.78 33.66
C GLN A 79 -12.58 -1.80 34.74
N PHE A 80 -11.32 -1.64 34.35
CA PHE A 80 -10.15 -1.75 35.23
C PHE A 80 -9.16 -0.62 34.93
N PRO A 81 -9.45 0.63 35.34
CA PRO A 81 -8.61 1.80 35.06
C PRO A 81 -7.21 1.72 35.67
N GLU A 82 -6.98 0.80 36.61
CA GLU A 82 -5.69 0.50 37.21
C GLU A 82 -4.78 -0.43 36.38
N LEU A 83 -5.31 -1.09 35.35
CA LEU A 83 -4.51 -1.98 34.49
C LEU A 83 -3.44 -1.19 33.75
N TYR A 84 -2.21 -1.69 33.80
CA TYR A 84 -1.11 -1.20 33.00
C TYR A 84 -1.19 -1.74 31.57
N LEU A 85 -0.51 -1.05 30.64
CA LEU A 85 -0.54 -1.42 29.21
C LEU A 85 0.05 -2.79 28.92
N ASP A 86 1.05 -3.22 29.70
CA ASP A 86 1.66 -4.54 29.61
C ASP A 86 0.69 -5.65 30.07
N GLU A 87 -0.11 -5.38 31.11
CA GLU A 87 -1.13 -6.32 31.59
C GLU A 87 -2.29 -6.50 30.58
N ILE A 88 -2.54 -5.51 29.72
CA ILE A 88 -3.53 -5.60 28.63
C ILE A 88 -2.99 -6.40 27.43
N MET A 89 -1.66 -6.55 27.32
CA MET A 89 -1.01 -7.21 26.19
C MET A 89 -0.82 -8.73 26.35
N ASP A 90 -0.92 -9.26 27.58
CA ASP A 90 -0.86 -10.70 27.91
C ASP A 90 -2.17 -11.44 27.63
#